data_AF-K6VKF2-F1
#
_entry.id   AF-K6VKF2-F1
#
_cell.length_a   1.000
_cell.length_b   1.000
_cell.length_c   1.000
_cell.angle_alpha   90.00
_cell.angle_beta   90.00
_cell.angle_gamma   90.00
#
_symmetry.space_group_name_H-M   'P 1'
#
loop_
_entity.id
_entity.type
_entity.pdbx_description
1 polymer ?
#
loop_
_entity_poly.entity_id
_entity_poly.type
_entity_poly.pdbx_seq_one_letter_code
_entity_poly.pdbx_strand_id
1 'polypeptide(L)'
;MLASLDFRRSRDASRAIVDDPASLRDLADSVRERGYEQGALEPVADRIDAALHLIDDRAEQLADAATQPMAVQKEAELPPASAARQRLIVAAMHYLTRRPQRRDDDPEGTADTDAVVVVTEVLGSAQADLRPYMPAADEDGAAKSGPQG
;
A
#
# COMPACT_ATOMS: atom_id res chain seq x y z
N MET A 1 8.20 4.81 -15.53
CA MET A 1 7.43 4.82 -14.27
C MET A 1 8.21 4.17 -13.13
N LEU A 2 8.36 2.85 -13.03
CA LEU A 2 9.18 2.20 -11.97
C LEU A 2 10.69 2.51 -12.02
N ALA A 3 11.16 3.07 -13.14
CA ALA A 3 12.53 3.55 -13.32
C ALA A 3 12.71 5.03 -12.95
N SER A 4 11.65 5.75 -12.53
CA SER A 4 11.74 7.16 -12.16
C SER A 4 12.64 7.35 -10.94
N LEU A 5 13.33 8.48 -10.90
CA LEU A 5 14.28 8.79 -9.82
C LEU A 5 13.56 8.87 -8.46
N ASP A 6 12.31 9.35 -8.43
CA ASP A 6 11.50 9.46 -7.23
C ASP A 6 11.01 8.11 -6.70
N PHE A 7 10.63 7.19 -7.60
CA PHE A 7 10.29 5.83 -7.18
C PHE A 7 11.52 5.07 -6.69
N ARG A 8 12.69 5.24 -7.34
CA ARG A 8 13.96 4.64 -6.87
C ARG A 8 14.32 5.13 -5.46
N ARG A 9 14.23 6.44 -5.21
CA ARG A 9 14.42 7.01 -3.86
C ARG A 9 13.46 6.42 -2.84
N SER A 10 12.21 6.20 -3.23
CA SER A 10 11.20 5.58 -2.36
C SER A 10 11.49 4.11 -2.09
N ARG A 11 12.01 3.37 -3.08
CA ARG A 11 12.46 1.99 -2.93
C ARG A 11 13.69 1.85 -2.05
N ASP A 12 14.60 2.81 -2.08
CA ASP A 12 15.77 2.80 -1.20
C ASP A 12 15.36 3.15 0.24
N ALA A 13 14.47 4.12 0.42
CA ALA A 13 13.91 4.48 1.73
C ALA A 13 13.10 3.34 2.37
N SER A 14 12.36 2.56 1.57
CA SER A 14 11.52 1.48 2.09
C SER A 14 12.30 0.40 2.85
N ARG A 15 13.60 0.23 2.57
CA ARG A 15 14.46 -0.69 3.31
C ARG A 15 14.68 -0.26 4.76
N ALA A 16 14.71 1.05 5.02
CA ALA A 16 14.85 1.58 6.37
C ALA A 16 13.51 1.60 7.12
N ILE A 17 12.41 1.76 6.38
CA ILE A 17 11.06 1.87 6.95
C ILE A 17 10.47 0.50 7.30
N VAL A 18 10.62 -0.50 6.44
CA VAL A 18 9.87 -1.77 6.53
C VAL A 18 10.11 -2.58 7.80
N ASP A 19 11.26 -2.36 8.45
CA ASP A 19 11.68 -3.11 9.64
C ASP A 19 11.57 -2.25 10.93
N ASP A 20 11.07 -1.02 10.84
CA ASP A 20 10.87 -0.11 11.98
C ASP A 20 9.38 0.18 12.22
N PRO A 21 8.79 -0.27 13.35
CA PRO A 21 7.36 -0.09 13.60
C PRO A 21 6.93 1.37 13.73
N ALA A 22 7.81 2.27 14.21
CA ALA A 22 7.49 3.70 14.30
C ALA A 22 7.41 4.32 12.90
N SER A 23 8.41 4.08 12.06
CA SER A 23 8.42 4.56 10.67
C SER A 23 7.24 4.02 9.84
N LEU A 24 6.80 2.79 10.07
CA LEU A 24 5.62 2.22 9.40
C LEU A 24 4.33 2.96 9.77
N ARG A 25 4.14 3.28 11.05
CA ARG A 25 2.98 4.04 11.54
C ARG A 25 2.99 5.47 10.99
N ASP A 26 4.12 6.15 11.10
CA ASP A 26 4.29 7.51 10.56
C ASP A 26 4.00 7.55 9.04
N LEU A 27 4.42 6.52 8.31
CA LEU A 27 4.13 6.39 6.89
C LEU A 27 2.63 6.20 6.63
N ALA A 28 1.97 5.30 7.37
CA ALA A 28 0.53 5.05 7.21
C ALA A 28 -0.29 6.32 7.49
N ASP A 29 0.04 7.04 8.56
CA ASP A 29 -0.62 8.30 8.93
C ASP A 29 -0.39 9.38 7.87
N SER A 30 0.84 9.51 7.37
CA SER A 30 1.16 10.45 6.28
C SER A 30 0.39 10.16 4.98
N VAL A 31 0.07 8.90 4.69
CA VAL A 31 -0.75 8.52 3.52
C VAL A 31 -2.22 8.84 3.77
N ARG A 32 -2.74 8.55 4.97
CA ARG A 32 -4.14 8.86 5.36
C ARG A 32 -4.43 10.36 5.33
N GLU A 33 -3.53 11.17 5.88
CA GLU A 33 -3.65 12.63 5.92
C GLU A 33 -3.78 13.26 4.53
N ARG A 34 -3.29 12.57 3.49
CA ARG A 34 -3.38 13.04 2.11
C ARG A 34 -4.72 12.76 1.45
N GLY A 35 -5.55 11.88 2.01
CA GLY A 35 -6.94 11.66 1.58
C GLY A 35 -7.08 11.22 0.12
N TYR A 36 -6.70 9.98 -0.18
CA TYR A 36 -6.74 9.42 -1.55
C TYR A 36 -8.10 8.82 -1.95
N GLU A 37 -9.12 8.97 -1.09
CA GLU A 37 -10.46 8.42 -1.28
C GLU A 37 -11.23 9.11 -2.41
N GLN A 38 -10.81 10.30 -2.85
CA GLN A 38 -11.47 11.08 -3.88
C GLN A 38 -10.46 11.66 -4.88
N GLY A 39 -10.82 11.68 -6.16
CA GLY A 39 -10.01 12.26 -7.22
C GLY A 39 -9.23 11.23 -8.03
N ALA A 40 -8.07 11.61 -8.57
CA ALA A 40 -7.39 10.82 -9.58
C ALA A 40 -6.86 9.45 -9.10
N LEU A 41 -6.75 9.25 -7.78
CA LEU A 41 -6.36 7.99 -7.15
C LEU A 41 -7.54 7.13 -6.67
N GLU A 42 -8.78 7.60 -6.83
CA GLU A 42 -10.00 6.85 -6.52
C GLU A 42 -10.00 5.42 -7.10
N PRO A 43 -9.57 5.16 -8.36
CA PRO A 43 -9.57 3.81 -8.93
C PRO A 43 -8.66 2.78 -8.22
N VAL A 44 -7.77 3.27 -7.34
CA VAL A 44 -6.84 2.45 -6.56
C VAL A 44 -6.98 2.68 -5.05
N ALA A 45 -8.01 3.42 -4.60
CA ALA A 45 -8.23 3.73 -3.19
C ALA A 45 -8.33 2.46 -2.33
N ASP A 46 -9.15 1.49 -2.72
CA ASP A 46 -9.27 0.21 -2.01
C ASP A 46 -7.93 -0.53 -1.86
N ARG A 47 -7.05 -0.39 -2.86
CA ARG A 47 -5.72 -1.02 -2.81
C ARG A 47 -4.78 -0.29 -1.86
N ILE A 48 -4.90 1.03 -1.81
CA ILE A 48 -4.17 1.87 -0.86
C ILE A 48 -4.63 1.52 0.56
N ASP A 49 -5.93 1.41 0.80
CA ASP A 49 -6.48 1.05 2.11
C ASP A 49 -6.05 -0.35 2.55
N ALA A 50 -6.12 -1.33 1.66
CA ALA A 50 -5.59 -2.67 1.93
C ALA A 50 -4.09 -2.67 2.27
N ALA A 51 -3.31 -1.82 1.59
CA ALA A 51 -1.88 -1.66 1.87
C ALA A 51 -1.62 -1.00 3.23
N LEU A 52 -2.46 -0.05 3.64
CA LEU A 52 -2.39 0.58 4.96
C LEU A 52 -2.67 -0.43 6.08
N HIS A 53 -3.71 -1.26 5.93
CA HIS A 53 -3.99 -2.33 6.89
C HIS A 53 -2.81 -3.30 7.04
N LEU A 54 -2.22 -3.74 5.92
CA LEU A 54 -1.04 -4.61 5.96
C LEU A 54 0.17 -3.95 6.65
N ILE A 55 0.34 -2.64 6.47
CA ILE A 55 1.42 -1.86 7.11
C ILE A 55 1.19 -1.78 8.63
N ASP A 56 -0.03 -1.52 9.07
CA ASP A 56 -0.38 -1.46 10.50
C ASP A 56 -0.16 -2.81 11.18
N ASP A 57 -0.68 -3.89 10.58
CA ASP A 57 -0.52 -5.26 11.09
C ASP A 57 0.96 -5.61 11.25
N ARG A 58 1.80 -5.18 10.30
CA ARG A 58 3.25 -5.38 10.41
C ARG A 58 3.87 -4.56 11.53
N ALA A 59 3.48 -3.30 11.67
CA ALA A 59 3.99 -2.43 12.73
C ALA A 59 3.63 -2.99 14.11
N GLU A 60 2.44 -3.56 14.27
CA GLU A 60 2.03 -4.26 15.48
C GLU A 60 2.87 -5.53 15.72
N GLN A 61 3.00 -6.41 14.71
CA GLN A 61 3.84 -7.62 14.82
C GLN A 61 5.28 -7.31 15.21
N LEU A 62 5.88 -6.26 14.64
CA LEU A 62 7.25 -5.84 14.96
C LEU A 62 7.35 -5.26 16.39
N ALA A 63 6.36 -4.48 16.81
CA ALA A 63 6.31 -3.94 18.17
C ALA A 63 6.16 -5.06 19.21
N ASP A 64 5.31 -6.04 18.93
CA ASP A 64 5.12 -7.20 19.80
C ASP A 64 6.37 -8.07 19.84
N ALA A 65 6.97 -8.38 18.68
CA ALA A 65 8.19 -9.17 18.60
C ALA A 65 9.34 -8.54 19.40
N ALA A 66 9.46 -7.20 19.39
CA ALA A 66 10.48 -6.49 20.16
C ALA A 66 10.39 -6.73 21.67
N THR A 67 9.21 -7.11 22.19
CA THR A 67 8.98 -7.42 23.60
C THR A 67 9.10 -8.91 23.94
N GLN A 68 9.22 -9.77 22.92
CA GLN A 68 9.21 -11.22 23.06
C GLN A 68 10.61 -11.84 23.08
N PRO A 69 10.77 -13.06 23.63
CA PRO A 69 12.05 -13.78 23.58
C PRO A 69 12.46 -14.10 22.14
N MET A 70 13.78 -14.10 21.87
CA MET A 70 14.39 -14.26 20.54
C MET A 70 13.87 -15.44 19.70
N ALA A 71 13.41 -16.52 20.34
CA ALA A 71 12.84 -17.67 19.65
C ALA A 71 11.56 -17.32 18.87
N VAL A 72 10.70 -16.46 19.44
CA VAL A 72 9.45 -16.03 18.81
C VAL A 72 9.69 -14.89 17.81
N GLN A 73 10.73 -14.08 18.03
CA GLN A 73 11.15 -13.06 17.05
C GLN A 73 11.55 -13.67 15.71
N LYS A 74 12.16 -14.86 15.73
CA LYS A 74 12.55 -15.58 14.52
C LYS A 74 11.35 -16.16 13.75
N GLU A 75 10.24 -16.43 14.42
CA GLU A 75 8.97 -16.81 13.78
C GLU A 75 8.26 -15.59 13.16
N ALA A 76 8.55 -14.37 13.61
CA ALA A 76 8.07 -13.12 13.01
C ALA A 76 8.86 -12.69 11.76
N GLU A 77 9.94 -13.42 11.40
CA GLU A 77 10.68 -13.20 10.16
C GLU A 77 9.86 -13.67 8.96
N LEU A 78 9.62 -12.74 8.04
CA LEU A 78 8.87 -13.05 6.83
C LEU A 78 9.72 -13.86 5.85
N PRO A 79 9.10 -14.77 5.08
CA PRO A 79 9.75 -15.41 3.95
C PRO A 79 10.34 -14.37 3.00
N PRO A 80 11.47 -14.64 2.32
CA PRO A 80 12.15 -13.65 1.48
C PRO A 80 11.25 -13.01 0.42
N ALA A 81 10.32 -13.79 -0.15
CA ALA A 81 9.36 -13.31 -1.13
C ALA A 81 8.35 -12.32 -0.53
N SER A 82 7.82 -12.61 0.67
CA SER A 82 6.90 -11.72 1.40
C SER A 82 7.61 -10.45 1.85
N ALA A 83 8.84 -10.56 2.36
CA ALA A 83 9.66 -9.40 2.72
C ALA A 83 9.97 -8.50 1.51
N ALA A 84 10.18 -9.08 0.32
CA ALA A 84 10.39 -8.30 -0.90
C ALA A 84 9.12 -7.56 -1.34
N ARG A 85 7.95 -8.21 -1.29
CA ARG A 85 6.67 -7.58 -1.63
C ARG A 85 6.28 -6.49 -0.63
N GLN A 86 6.53 -6.71 0.66
CA GLN A 86 6.27 -5.69 1.67
C GLN A 86 7.15 -4.44 1.47
N ARG A 87 8.42 -4.60 1.11
CA ARG A 87 9.29 -3.46 0.74
C ARG A 87 8.77 -2.69 -0.47
N LEU A 88 8.14 -3.38 -1.42
CA LEU A 88 7.52 -2.74 -2.58
C LEU A 88 6.25 -1.99 -2.20
N ILE A 89 5.40 -2.56 -1.35
CA ILE A 89 4.21 -1.88 -0.79
C ILE A 89 4.64 -0.59 -0.07
N VAL A 90 5.61 -0.69 0.84
CA VAL A 90 6.15 0.47 1.58
C VAL A 90 6.75 1.50 0.62
N ALA A 91 7.46 1.08 -0.43
CA ALA A 91 8.00 1.99 -1.44
C ALA A 91 6.89 2.74 -2.21
N ALA A 92 5.80 2.06 -2.55
CA ALA A 92 4.65 2.69 -3.21
C ALA A 92 3.96 3.71 -2.29
N MET A 93 3.72 3.34 -1.02
CA MET A 93 3.11 4.25 -0.04
C MET A 93 3.99 5.46 0.24
N HIS A 94 5.30 5.27 0.41
CA HIS A 94 6.23 6.37 0.62
C HIS A 94 6.37 7.26 -0.64
N TYR A 95 6.22 6.70 -1.83
CA TYR A 95 6.15 7.50 -3.05
C TYR A 95 4.91 8.40 -3.07
N LEU A 96 3.76 7.91 -2.58
CA LEU A 96 2.55 8.71 -2.43
C LEU A 96 2.75 9.89 -1.46
N THR A 97 3.45 9.71 -0.34
CA THR A 97 3.71 10.79 0.64
C THR A 97 4.70 11.85 0.15
N ARG A 98 5.51 11.55 -0.87
CA ARG A 98 6.50 12.51 -1.41
C ARG A 98 6.01 13.33 -2.59
N ARG A 99 4.82 13.03 -3.13
CA ARG A 99 4.28 13.88 -4.20
C ARG A 99 3.96 15.28 -3.68
N PRO A 100 4.17 16.34 -4.47
CA PRO A 100 3.48 17.59 -4.19
C PRO A 100 1.97 17.34 -4.28
N GLN A 101 1.19 17.76 -3.28
CA GLN A 101 -0.27 17.89 -3.48
C GLN A 101 -0.47 18.76 -4.72
N ARG A 102 -1.37 18.31 -5.60
CA ARG A 102 -1.74 18.89 -6.89
C ARG A 102 -1.24 20.33 -7.05
N ARG A 103 -0.18 20.54 -7.84
CA ARG A 103 0.22 21.89 -8.23
C ARG A 103 -0.79 22.36 -9.27
N ASP A 104 -1.26 23.60 -9.16
CA ASP A 104 -2.10 24.23 -10.18
C ASP A 104 -1.44 24.21 -11.58
N ASP A 105 -0.11 24.05 -11.63
CA ASP A 105 0.72 23.91 -12.84
C ASP A 105 0.94 22.46 -13.35
N ASP A 106 0.16 21.45 -12.93
CA ASP A 106 0.12 20.12 -13.60
C ASP A 106 -1.10 20.05 -14.55
N PRO A 107 -0.98 20.61 -15.77
CA PRO A 107 -2.11 20.84 -16.68
C PRO A 107 -2.78 19.55 -17.18
N GLU A 108 -2.13 18.39 -17.03
CA GLU A 108 -2.60 17.11 -17.57
C GLU A 108 -2.88 16.06 -16.48
N GLY A 109 -2.64 16.35 -15.19
CA GLY A 109 -2.73 15.34 -14.13
C GLY A 109 -1.74 14.18 -14.35
N THR A 110 -0.59 14.48 -14.96
CA THR A 110 0.42 13.48 -15.31
C THR A 110 1.04 12.83 -14.09
N ALA A 111 1.23 13.61 -13.01
CA ALA A 111 1.72 13.08 -11.74
C ALA A 111 0.73 12.11 -11.09
N ASP A 112 -0.57 12.32 -11.28
CA ASP A 112 -1.62 11.44 -10.78
C ASP A 112 -1.75 10.17 -11.63
N THR A 113 -1.58 10.29 -12.96
CA THR A 113 -1.57 9.12 -13.85
C THR A 113 -0.37 8.20 -13.56
N ASP A 114 0.83 8.76 -13.36
CA ASP A 114 2.01 8.00 -12.92
C ASP A 114 1.77 7.38 -11.53
N ALA A 115 0.96 8.03 -10.69
CA ALA A 115 0.56 7.49 -9.39
C ALA A 115 -0.27 6.23 -9.50
N VAL A 116 -1.37 6.32 -10.26
CA VAL A 116 -2.27 5.20 -10.49
C VAL A 116 -1.50 4.03 -11.09
N VAL A 117 -0.62 4.27 -12.07
CA VAL A 117 0.16 3.19 -12.67
C VAL A 117 1.16 2.60 -11.69
N VAL A 118 1.91 3.41 -10.94
CA VAL A 118 2.86 2.88 -9.93
C VAL A 118 2.11 2.08 -8.87
N VAL A 119 1.01 2.58 -8.34
CA VAL A 119 0.20 1.89 -7.33
C VAL A 119 -0.39 0.60 -7.93
N THR A 120 -0.94 0.64 -9.14
CA THR A 120 -1.53 -0.53 -9.81
C THR A 120 -0.49 -1.61 -10.07
N GLU A 121 0.66 -1.26 -10.64
CA GLU A 121 1.72 -2.22 -10.96
C GLU A 121 2.35 -2.80 -9.68
N VAL A 122 2.67 -1.94 -8.71
CA VAL A 122 3.35 -2.36 -7.48
C VAL A 122 2.41 -3.16 -6.59
N LEU A 123 1.21 -2.64 -6.30
CA LEU A 123 0.25 -3.36 -5.46
C LEU A 123 -0.35 -4.56 -6.19
N GLY A 124 -0.44 -4.53 -7.52
CA GLY A 124 -0.78 -5.70 -8.34
C GLY A 124 0.23 -6.84 -8.15
N SER A 125 1.52 -6.53 -8.09
CA SER A 125 2.57 -7.53 -7.82
C SER A 125 2.50 -8.13 -6.40
N ALA A 126 1.80 -7.45 -5.48
CA ALA A 126 1.58 -7.86 -4.09
C ALA A 126 0.13 -8.28 -3.79
N GLN A 127 -0.68 -8.51 -4.83
CA GLN A 127 -2.12 -8.77 -4.68
C GLN A 127 -2.42 -9.94 -3.74
N ALA A 128 -1.60 -11.00 -3.75
CA ALA A 128 -1.78 -12.15 -2.87
C ALA A 128 -1.71 -11.77 -1.38
N ASP A 129 -0.84 -10.83 -1.02
CA ASP A 129 -0.68 -10.36 0.35
C ASP A 129 -1.76 -9.34 0.74
N LEU A 130 -2.30 -8.59 -0.24
CA LEU A 130 -3.33 -7.58 -0.03
C LEU A 130 -4.76 -8.15 0.00
N ARG A 131 -4.99 -9.31 -0.63
CA ARG A 131 -6.31 -9.94 -0.76
C ARG A 131 -7.10 -10.04 0.56
N PRO A 132 -6.50 -10.35 1.72
CA PRO A 132 -7.22 -10.41 3.00
C PRO A 132 -7.83 -9.07 3.44
N TYR A 133 -7.29 -7.96 2.95
CA TYR A 133 -7.66 -6.60 3.35
C TYR A 133 -8.45 -5.85 2.28
N MET A 134 -8.66 -6.47 1.11
CA MET A 134 -9.49 -5.88 0.06
C MET A 134 -10.96 -6.15 0.36
N PRO A 135 -11.88 -5.22 0.03
CA PRO A 135 -13.30 -5.52 0.08
C PRO A 135 -13.58 -6.75 -0.78
N ALA A 136 -14.49 -7.62 -0.32
CA ALA A 136 -14.99 -8.68 -1.17
C ALA A 136 -15.54 -8.02 -2.43
N ALA A 137 -15.05 -8.42 -3.61
CA ALA A 137 -15.68 -7.97 -4.85
C ALA A 137 -17.13 -8.40 -4.76
N ASP A 138 -18.05 -7.44 -4.63
CA ASP A 138 -19.47 -7.73 -4.52
C ASP A 138 -19.85 -8.63 -5.69
N GLU A 139 -20.24 -9.88 -5.41
CA GLU A 139 -20.97 -10.72 -6.35
C GLU A 139 -22.43 -10.23 -6.51
N ASP A 140 -22.72 -8.95 -6.24
CA ASP A 140 -24.06 -8.36 -6.34
C ASP A 140 -24.28 -7.76 -7.73
N GLY A 141 -24.32 -8.65 -8.72
CA GLY A 141 -24.78 -8.37 -10.08
C GLY A 141 -25.48 -9.55 -10.75
N ALA A 142 -25.58 -10.70 -10.07
CA ALA A 142 -26.17 -11.92 -10.61
C ALA A 142 -27.18 -12.53 -9.63
N ALA A 143 -28.39 -11.95 -9.57
CA ALA A 143 -29.67 -12.66 -9.56
C ALA A 143 -30.79 -11.83 -8.91
N LYS A 144 -31.58 -11.12 -9.72
CA LYS A 144 -33.05 -11.04 -9.57
C LYS A 144 -33.73 -10.87 -10.92
N SER A 145 -33.63 -11.89 -11.76
CA SER A 145 -34.59 -12.10 -12.86
C SER A 145 -35.20 -13.49 -12.71
N GLY A 146 -36.33 -13.53 -12.01
CA GLY A 146 -37.25 -14.67 -12.00
C GLY A 146 -38.35 -14.47 -10.96
N PRO A 147 -39.57 -15.01 -11.15
CA PRO A 147 -40.27 -15.36 -12.39
C PRO A 147 -41.49 -14.44 -12.60
N GLN A 148 -41.85 -14.12 -13.86
CA GLN A 148 -43.20 -13.64 -14.13
C GLN A 148 -44.07 -14.87 -14.41
N GLY A 149 -45.07 -15.08 -13.55
CA GLY A 149 -46.12 -16.07 -13.74
C GLY A 149 -47.20 -15.63 -14.71
#